data_AF-A0A7Y4QEM4-F1
#
_entry.id   AF-A0A7Y4QEM4-F1
#
_cell.length_a   1.000
_cell.length_b   1.000
_cell.length_c   1.000
_cell.angle_alpha   90.00
_cell.angle_beta   90.00
_cell.angle_gamma   90.00
#
_symmetry.space_group_name_H-M   'P 1'
#
loop_
_entity.id
_entity.type
_entity.pdbx_description
1 polymer ?
#
loop_
_entity_poly.entity_id
_entity_poly.type
_entity_poly.pdbx_seq_one_letter_code
_entity_poly.pdbx_strand_id
1 'polypeptide(L)'
;MQRIEISLRGFLSFHKGIVNAVIHVLGISLAVYGVWTMNWPLIIVAPLIMEAGHAYNHFRKIESYPVRVLPLQLATYITFLVVVYLVRILIAG
;
A
#
# COMPACT_ATOMS: atom_id res chain seq x y z
N MET A 1 14.68 2.00 19.81
CA MET A 1 13.63 0.97 19.97
C MET A 1 12.23 1.58 20.07
N GLN A 2 11.97 2.50 21.02
CA GLN A 2 10.64 3.12 21.19
C GLN A 2 10.00 3.70 19.92
N ARG A 3 10.77 4.38 19.05
CA ARG A 3 10.22 4.97 17.80
C ARG A 3 9.74 3.91 16.79
N ILE A 4 10.43 2.77 16.70
CA ILE A 4 10.06 1.68 15.78
C ILE A 4 8.76 1.04 16.24
N GLU A 5 8.63 0.76 17.53
CA GLU A 5 7.41 0.17 18.11
C GLU A 5 6.19 1.07 17.93
N ILE A 6 6.34 2.38 18.12
CA ILE A 6 5.27 3.35 17.91
C ILE A 6 4.83 3.37 16.44
N SER A 7 5.80 3.42 15.52
CA SER A 7 5.52 3.36 14.08
C SER A 7 4.86 2.04 13.67
N LEU A 8 5.30 0.91 14.23
CA LEU A 8 4.73 -0.40 13.94
C LEU A 8 3.28 -0.50 14.45
N ARG A 9 3.03 -0.03 15.68
CA ARG A 9 1.68 0.01 16.26
C ARG A 9 0.76 0.91 15.44
N GLY A 10 1.25 2.07 15.00
CA GLY A 10 0.51 2.96 14.09
C GLY A 10 0.19 2.29 12.76
N PHE A 11 1.18 1.66 12.13
CA PHE A 11 0.96 0.90 10.89
C PHE A 11 -0.12 -0.19 11.07
N LEU A 12 0.00 -1.01 12.11
CA LEU A 12 -0.95 -2.08 12.39
C LEU A 12 -2.35 -1.53 12.75
N SER A 13 -2.45 -0.37 13.40
CA SER A 13 -3.75 0.26 13.67
C SER A 13 -4.42 0.73 12.39
N PHE A 14 -3.66 1.30 11.45
CA PHE A 14 -4.18 1.71 10.13
C PHE A 14 -4.61 0.55 9.24
N HIS A 15 -4.09 -0.66 9.49
CA HIS A 15 -4.43 -1.89 8.77
C HIS A 15 -5.41 -2.81 9.53
N LYS A 16 -6.07 -2.29 10.58
CA LYS A 16 -7.13 -3.03 11.28
C LYS A 16 -8.28 -3.38 10.35
N GLY A 17 -8.97 -4.49 10.66
CA GLY A 17 -10.16 -4.93 9.94
C GLY A 17 -9.82 -5.82 8.75
N ILE A 18 -10.50 -6.97 8.68
CA ILE A 18 -10.24 -7.99 7.65
C ILE A 18 -10.44 -7.46 6.22
N VAL A 19 -11.44 -6.60 6.02
CA VAL A 19 -11.74 -6.04 4.69
C VAL A 19 -10.62 -5.12 4.22
N ASN A 20 -10.11 -4.24 5.08
CA ASN A 20 -9.01 -3.36 4.75
C ASN A 20 -7.73 -4.14 4.46
N ALA A 21 -7.43 -5.17 5.25
CA ALA A 21 -6.29 -6.05 5.02
C ALA A 21 -6.39 -6.78 3.66
N VAL A 22 -7.57 -7.34 3.34
CA VAL A 22 -7.82 -7.99 2.04
C VAL A 22 -7.63 -7.00 0.88
N ILE A 23 -8.17 -5.80 1.00
CA ILE A 23 -8.02 -4.75 -0.02
C ILE A 23 -6.54 -4.40 -0.25
N HIS A 24 -5.74 -4.31 0.82
CA HIS A 24 -4.31 -4.05 0.70
C HIS A 24 -3.55 -5.20 0.03
N VAL A 25 -3.87 -6.45 0.38
CA VAL A 25 -3.27 -7.63 -0.27
C VAL A 25 -3.59 -7.63 -1.77
N LEU A 26 -4.84 -7.33 -2.16
CA LEU A 26 -5.24 -7.21 -3.56
C LEU A 26 -4.50 -6.07 -4.27
N GLY A 27 -4.42 -4.89 -3.66
CA GLY A 27 -3.70 -3.74 -4.22
C GLY A 27 -2.21 -4.02 -4.43
N ILE A 28 -1.53 -4.60 -3.42
CA ILE A 28 -0.11 -5.00 -3.52
C ILE A 28 0.08 -6.05 -4.61
N SER A 29 -0.78 -7.07 -4.66
CA SER A 29 -0.70 -8.12 -5.68
C SER A 29 -0.86 -7.56 -7.08
N LEU A 30 -1.79 -6.61 -7.27
CA LEU A 30 -2.00 -5.93 -8.55
C LEU A 30 -0.80 -5.06 -8.94
N ALA A 31 -0.19 -4.34 -7.99
CA ALA A 31 1.02 -3.56 -8.21
C ALA A 31 2.19 -4.45 -8.65
N VAL A 32 2.45 -5.54 -7.93
CA VAL A 32 3.52 -6.50 -8.26
C VAL A 32 3.32 -7.11 -9.63
N TYR A 33 2.10 -7.58 -9.92
CA TYR A 33 1.77 -8.15 -11.22
C TYR A 33 1.88 -7.11 -12.36
N GLY A 34 1.45 -5.88 -12.10
CA GLY A 34 1.59 -4.75 -13.02
C GLY A 34 3.05 -4.45 -13.34
N VAL A 35 3.94 -4.40 -12.33
CA VAL A 35 5.39 -4.23 -12.55
C VAL A 35 5.97 -5.41 -13.32
N TRP A 36 5.61 -6.65 -12.97
CA TRP A 36 6.14 -7.85 -13.62
C TRP A 36 5.83 -7.87 -15.12
N THR A 37 4.58 -7.54 -15.47
CA THR A 37 4.05 -7.53 -16.84
C THR A 37 4.25 -6.20 -17.57
N MET A 38 4.88 -5.20 -16.95
CA MET A 38 5.00 -3.83 -17.47
C MET A 38 3.64 -3.18 -17.81
N ASN A 39 2.58 -3.53 -17.08
CA ASN A 39 1.23 -3.04 -17.28
C ASN A 39 0.97 -1.80 -16.41
N TRP A 40 1.20 -0.62 -16.99
CA TRP A 40 1.03 0.68 -16.33
C TRP A 40 -0.37 0.94 -15.75
N PRO A 41 -1.48 0.61 -16.44
CA PRO A 41 -2.82 0.70 -15.85
C PRO A 41 -2.95 -0.01 -14.50
N LEU A 42 -2.41 -1.24 -14.36
CA LEU A 42 -2.47 -1.99 -13.10
C LEU A 42 -1.64 -1.31 -12.00
N ILE A 43 -0.48 -0.77 -12.35
CA ILE A 43 0.39 -0.02 -11.42
C ILE A 43 -0.31 1.23 -10.88
N ILE A 44 -1.09 1.93 -11.73
CA ILE A 44 -1.81 3.15 -11.36
C ILE A 44 -3.08 2.86 -10.55
N VAL A 45 -3.78 1.77 -10.84
CA VAL A 45 -5.03 1.40 -10.13
C VAL A 45 -4.75 0.81 -8.75
N ALA A 46 -3.66 0.07 -8.57
CA ALA A 46 -3.28 -0.53 -7.30
C ALA A 46 -3.29 0.44 -6.07
N PRO A 47 -2.69 1.64 -6.12
CA PRO A 47 -2.73 2.56 -4.97
C PRO A 47 -4.15 3.07 -4.70
N LEU A 48 -4.98 3.25 -5.74
CA LEU A 48 -6.38 3.63 -5.56
C LEU A 48 -7.17 2.54 -4.81
N ILE A 49 -6.89 1.27 -5.11
CA ILE A 49 -7.47 0.14 -4.38
C ILE A 49 -7.01 0.16 -2.93
N MET A 50 -5.71 0.35 -2.66
CA MET A 50 -5.18 0.40 -1.29
C MET A 50 -5.81 1.55 -0.48
N GLU A 51 -5.93 2.74 -1.06
CA GLU A 51 -6.59 3.89 -0.43
C GLU A 51 -8.08 3.64 -0.16
N ALA A 52 -8.76 2.84 -1.00
CA ALA A 52 -10.14 2.43 -0.74
C ALA A 52 -10.28 1.59 0.54
N GLY A 53 -9.24 0.84 0.93
CA GLY A 53 -9.20 0.11 2.20
C GLY A 53 -9.16 1.05 3.40
N HIS A 54 -8.35 2.10 3.31
CA HIS A 54 -8.30 3.14 4.34
C HIS A 54 -9.61 3.93 4.42
N ALA A 55 -10.19 4.27 3.27
CA ALA A 55 -11.51 4.90 3.19
C ALA A 55 -12.59 4.02 3.83
N TYR A 56 -12.59 2.71 3.56
CA TYR A 56 -13.51 1.76 4.19
C TYR A 56 -13.42 1.82 5.72
N ASN A 57 -12.21 1.76 6.29
CA ASN A 57 -12.03 1.84 7.74
C ASN A 57 -12.55 3.15 8.33
N HIS A 58 -12.36 4.26 7.63
CA HIS A 58 -12.88 5.56 8.04
C HIS A 58 -14.42 5.58 8.08
N PHE A 59 -15.08 5.15 7.00
CA PHE A 59 -16.55 5.13 6.93
C PHE A 59 -17.17 4.12 7.90
N ARG A 60 -16.46 3.04 8.22
CA ARG A 60 -16.87 2.06 9.23
C ARG A 60 -16.50 2.44 10.66
N LYS A 61 -15.90 3.62 10.88
CA LYS A 61 -15.45 4.12 12.20
C LYS A 61 -14.52 3.15 12.92
N ILE A 62 -13.76 2.34 12.18
CA ILE A 62 -12.76 1.40 12.73
C ILE A 62 -11.50 2.16 13.13
N GLU A 63 -11.05 3.06 12.26
CA GLU A 63 -9.89 3.91 12.46
C GLU A 63 -10.10 5.21 11.68
N SER A 64 -9.70 6.35 12.25
CA SER A 64 -9.78 7.62 11.53
C SER A 64 -8.75 7.66 10.40
N TYR A 65 -9.10 8.19 9.24
CA TYR A 65 -8.16 8.35 8.12
C TYR A 65 -7.69 9.81 8.05
N PRO A 66 -6.49 10.14 8.56
CA PRO A 66 -5.98 11.49 8.52
C PRO A 66 -5.33 11.74 7.16
N VAL A 67 -6.03 12.43 6.24
CA VAL A 67 -5.60 12.73 4.86
C VAL A 67 -4.15 13.25 4.75
N ARG A 68 -3.62 13.90 5.80
CA ARG A 68 -2.20 14.30 5.90
C ARG A 68 -1.18 13.16 5.75
N VAL A 69 -1.60 11.90 5.87
CA VAL A 69 -0.73 10.72 5.68
C VAL A 69 -0.65 10.25 4.23
N LEU A 70 -1.55 10.74 3.35
CA LEU A 70 -1.60 10.38 1.93
C LEU A 70 -0.26 10.64 1.21
N PRO A 71 0.45 11.78 1.41
CA PRO A 71 1.74 11.99 0.77
C PRO A 71 2.79 10.95 1.18
N LEU A 72 2.80 10.54 2.45
CA LEU A 72 3.71 9.51 2.95
C LEU A 72 3.37 8.13 2.38
N GLN A 73 2.08 7.82 2.24
CA GLN A 73 1.60 6.58 1.62
C GLN A 73 2.00 6.51 0.14
N LEU A 74 1.80 7.59 -0.61
CA LEU A 74 2.23 7.70 -2.00
C LEU A 74 3.77 7.56 -2.14
N ALA A 75 4.55 8.22 -1.28
CA ALA A 75 6.01 8.10 -1.29
C ALA A 75 6.47 6.66 -1.01
N THR A 76 5.82 5.99 -0.05
CA THR A 76 6.09 4.59 0.28
C THR A 76 5.73 3.67 -0.88
N TYR A 77 4.59 3.91 -1.54
CA TYR A 77 4.15 3.16 -2.71
C TYR A 77 5.12 3.32 -3.89
N ILE A 78 5.59 4.54 -4.18
CA ILE A 78 6.58 4.80 -5.23
C ILE A 78 7.89 4.08 -4.91
N THR A 79 8.35 4.14 -3.66
CA THR A 79 9.56 3.44 -3.22
C THR A 79 9.43 1.93 -3.41
N PHE A 80 8.28 1.36 -3.03
CA PHE A 80 7.95 -0.04 -3.27
C PHE A 80 8.02 -0.41 -4.76
N LEU A 81 7.41 0.39 -5.64
CA LEU A 81 7.45 0.16 -7.08
C LEU A 81 8.87 0.18 -7.64
N VAL A 82 9.71 1.13 -7.20
CA VAL A 82 11.13 1.21 -7.62
C VAL A 82 11.86 -0.06 -7.23
N VAL A 83 11.69 -0.55 -6.00
CA VAL A 83 12.32 -1.80 -5.54
C VAL A 83 11.88 -2.98 -6.38
N VAL A 84 10.57 -3.17 -6.60
CA VAL A 84 10.04 -4.29 -7.40
C VAL A 84 10.55 -4.22 -8.85
N TYR A 85 10.62 -3.02 -9.43
CA TYR A 85 11.12 -2.81 -10.79
C TYR A 85 12.62 -3.13 -10.92
N LEU A 86 13.44 -2.68 -9.97
CA LEU A 86 14.87 -3.00 -9.93
C LEU A 86 15.10 -4.51 -9.80
N VAL A 87 14.35 -5.17 -8.90
CA VAL A 87 14.40 -6.63 -8.74
C VAL A 87 14.06 -7.34 -10.04
N ARG A 88 13.01 -6.90 -10.75
CA ARG A 88 12.66 -7.46 -12.07
C ARG A 88 13.81 -7.34 -13.06
N ILE A 89 14.45 -6.17 -13.16
CA ILE A 89 15.59 -5.96 -14.06
C ILE A 89 16.74 -6.91 -13.72
N LEU A 90 17.08 -7.04 -12.43
CA LEU A 90 18.17 -7.91 -11.96
C LEU A 90 17.92 -9.41 -12.23
N ILE A 91 16.66 -9.82 -12.32
CA ILE A 91 16.29 -11.22 -12.60
C ILE A 91 16.17 -11.47 -14.12
N ALA A 92 15.78 -10.45 -14.90
CA ALA A 92 15.51 -10.58 -16.33
C ALA A 92 16.70 -10.28 -17.25
N GLY A 93 17.76 -9.67 -16.73
CA GLY A 93 19.03 -9.39 -17.44
C GLY A 93 20.12 -10.37 -17.05
#